data_AF-A0A1Q3MLW2-F1
#
_entry.id   AF-A0A1Q3MLW2-F1
#
_cell.length_a   1.000
_cell.length_b   1.000
_cell.length_c   1.000
_cell.angle_alpha   90.00
_cell.angle_beta   90.00
_cell.angle_gamma   90.00
#
_symmetry.space_group_name_H-M   'P 1'
#
loop_
_entity.id
_entity.type
_entity.pdbx_description
1 polymer ?
#
loop_
_entity_poly.entity_id
_entity_poly.type
_entity_poly.pdbx_seq_one_letter_code
_entity_poly.pdbx_strand_id
1 'polypeptide(L)'
;MSSIWVFQEGRGVLPRAVFRSREAGDRWVVENDLRGVLTEYPLGTGVYDWLLESGRLNIKRDEQKMPGYIARFSSAHQDHYHYDDPED
;
A
#
# COMPACT_ATOMS: atom_id res chain seq x y z
N MET A 1 -13.20 0.03 -9.48
CA MET A 1 -11.76 0.04 -9.84
C MET A 1 -11.18 -1.31 -9.44
N SER A 2 -10.28 -1.87 -10.23
CA SER A 2 -9.53 -3.07 -9.83
C SER A 2 -8.37 -2.66 -8.93
N SER A 3 -8.14 -3.41 -7.86
CA SER A 3 -6.97 -3.25 -6.99
C SER A 3 -6.09 -4.49 -7.03
N ILE A 4 -4.85 -4.33 -6.56
CA ILE A 4 -3.90 -5.40 -6.30
C ILE A 4 -3.42 -5.29 -4.85
N TRP A 5 -2.91 -6.37 -4.31
CA TRP A 5 -2.37 -6.43 -2.95
C TRP A 5 -0.87 -6.62 -3.03
N VAL A 6 -0.12 -5.72 -2.41
CA VAL A 6 1.34 -5.67 -2.47
C VAL A 6 1.87 -5.96 -1.09
N PHE A 7 2.71 -6.99 -0.97
CA PHE A 7 3.39 -7.31 0.28
C PHE A 7 4.76 -6.63 0.32
N GLN A 8 5.05 -5.96 1.42
CA GLN A 8 6.34 -5.37 1.76
C GLN A 8 6.78 -5.92 3.12
N GLU A 9 8.07 -6.24 3.26
CA GLU A 9 8.62 -6.55 4.58
C GLU A 9 8.64 -5.28 5.44
N GLY A 10 8.46 -5.41 6.77
CA GLY A 10 8.17 -4.26 7.66
C GLY A 10 9.22 -3.14 7.64
N ARG A 11 10.47 -3.43 7.26
CA ARG A 11 11.54 -2.44 7.08
C ARG A 11 11.89 -2.16 5.61
N GLY A 12 11.21 -2.83 4.68
CA GLY A 12 11.51 -2.84 3.25
C GLY A 12 10.77 -1.74 2.47
N VAL A 13 11.52 -0.98 1.66
CA VAL A 13 10.95 -0.06 0.66
C VAL A 13 10.48 -0.78 -0.62
N LEU A 14 10.85 -2.06 -0.80
CA LEU A 14 10.59 -2.80 -2.03
C LEU A 14 9.53 -3.90 -1.84
N PRO A 15 8.58 -4.04 -2.78
CA PRO A 15 7.66 -5.17 -2.82
C PRO A 15 8.36 -6.52 -2.87
N ARG A 16 7.81 -7.53 -2.19
CA ARG A 16 8.26 -8.93 -2.29
C ARG A 16 7.27 -9.82 -3.03
N ALA A 17 5.99 -9.47 -3.00
CA ALA A 17 4.95 -10.19 -3.72
C ALA A 17 3.78 -9.27 -4.09
N VAL A 18 3.04 -9.66 -5.13
CA VAL A 18 1.85 -8.97 -5.61
C VAL A 18 0.75 -9.98 -5.89
N PHE A 19 -0.46 -9.70 -5.42
CA PHE A 19 -1.61 -10.58 -5.50
C PHE A 19 -2.82 -9.85 -6.10
N ARG A 20 -3.71 -10.61 -6.75
CA ARG A 20 -4.98 -10.08 -7.27
C ARG A 20 -6.06 -9.93 -6.20
N SER A 21 -5.92 -10.63 -5.08
CA SER A 21 -6.86 -10.55 -3.97
C SER A 21 -6.12 -10.60 -2.64
N ARG A 22 -6.76 -10.08 -1.60
CA ARG A 22 -6.24 -10.08 -0.25
C ARG A 22 -5.99 -11.50 0.25
N GLU A 23 -6.96 -12.37 0.04
CA GLU A 23 -6.96 -13.75 0.57
C GLU A 23 -5.77 -14.56 0.02
N ALA A 24 -5.37 -14.29 -1.22
CA ALA A 24 -4.18 -14.93 -1.79
C ALA A 24 -2.89 -14.42 -1.13
N GLY A 25 -2.82 -13.12 -0.80
CA GLY A 25 -1.72 -12.54 -0.04
C GLY A 25 -1.68 -13.05 1.40
N ASP A 26 -2.81 -13.01 2.10
CA ASP A 26 -2.98 -13.52 3.47
C ASP A 26 -2.47 -14.96 3.58
N ARG A 27 -2.95 -15.84 2.69
CA ARG A 27 -2.53 -17.25 2.68
C ARG A 27 -1.03 -17.40 2.47
N TRP A 28 -0.46 -16.67 1.51
CA TRP A 28 0.98 -16.74 1.22
C TRP A 28 1.82 -16.28 2.41
N VAL A 29 1.43 -15.19 3.08
CA VAL A 29 2.13 -14.68 4.27
C VAL A 29 2.11 -15.70 5.41
N VAL A 30 0.94 -16.30 5.68
CA VAL A 30 0.78 -17.30 6.74
C VAL A 30 1.54 -18.59 6.43
N GLU A 31 1.42 -19.13 5.22
CA GLU A 31 2.09 -20.37 4.81
C GLU A 31 3.62 -20.29 4.91
N ASN A 32 4.17 -19.09 4.77
CA ASN A 32 5.61 -18.85 4.78
C ASN A 32 6.11 -18.20 6.08
N ASP A 33 5.24 -18.04 7.09
CA ASP A 33 5.55 -17.39 8.37
C ASP A 33 6.28 -16.03 8.22
N LEU A 34 5.77 -15.18 7.31
CA LEU A 34 6.41 -13.91 6.99
C LEU A 34 5.95 -12.79 7.92
N ARG A 35 6.79 -11.76 8.05
CA ARG A 35 6.48 -10.52 8.77
C ARG A 35 6.56 -9.31 7.86
N GLY A 36 5.59 -8.41 7.97
CA GLY A 36 5.49 -7.24 7.11
C GLY A 36 4.07 -6.71 6.95
N VAL A 37 3.83 -6.01 5.84
CA VAL A 37 2.57 -5.33 5.56
C VAL A 37 2.05 -5.75 4.18
N LEU A 38 0.79 -6.17 4.13
CA LEU A 38 0.06 -6.39 2.89
C LEU A 38 -0.86 -5.19 2.65
N THR A 39 -0.59 -4.41 1.60
CA THR A 39 -1.28 -3.15 1.32
C THR A 39 -2.02 -3.21 -0.01
N GLU A 40 -3.25 -2.72 -0.04
CA GLU A 40 -4.03 -2.55 -1.27
C GLU A 40 -3.51 -1.35 -2.07
N TYR A 41 -3.29 -1.58 -3.37
CA TYR A 41 -2.92 -0.55 -4.34
C TYR A 41 -3.94 -0.51 -5.49
N PRO A 42 -4.36 0.69 -5.93
CA PRO A 42 -5.21 0.82 -7.11
C PRO A 42 -4.41 0.40 -8.36
N LEU A 43 -5.03 -0.39 -9.24
CA LEU A 43 -4.39 -0.81 -10.49
C LEU A 43 -4.61 0.21 -11.60
N GLY A 44 -3.53 0.60 -12.28
CA GLY A 44 -3.58 1.51 -13.43
C GLY A 44 -3.53 3.00 -13.07
N THR A 45 -3.38 3.35 -11.79
CA THR A 45 -3.22 4.74 -11.32
C THR A 45 -2.31 4.79 -10.09
N GLY A 46 -1.77 5.98 -9.77
CA GLY A 46 -1.00 6.21 -8.55
C GLY A 46 -1.91 6.39 -7.33
N VAL A 47 -1.41 6.07 -6.14
CA VAL A 47 -2.14 6.29 -4.87
C VAL A 47 -2.49 7.77 -4.68
N TYR A 48 -1.58 8.66 -5.06
CA TYR A 48 -1.78 10.12 -5.02
C TYR A 48 -3.00 10.52 -5.86
N ASP A 49 -3.02 10.15 -7.14
CA ASP A 49 -4.08 10.51 -8.07
C ASP A 49 -5.42 9.90 -7.63
N TRP A 50 -5.41 8.62 -7.23
CA TRP A 50 -6.61 7.93 -6.75
C TRP A 50 -7.24 8.61 -5.52
N LEU A 51 -6.43 9.03 -4.55
CA LEU A 51 -6.93 9.73 -3.36
C LEU A 51 -7.37 11.16 -3.68
N LEU A 52 -6.72 11.83 -4.61
CA LEU A 52 -7.12 13.15 -5.09
C LEU A 52 -8.48 13.08 -5.80
N GLU A 53 -8.64 12.15 -6.74
CA GLU A 53 -9.87 11.93 -7.51
C GLU A 53 -11.05 11.49 -6.64
N SER A 54 -10.80 10.69 -5.60
CA SER A 54 -11.81 10.28 -4.63
C SER A 54 -12.14 11.33 -3.56
N GLY A 55 -11.49 12.49 -3.58
CA GLY A 55 -11.68 13.57 -2.61
C GLY A 55 -11.14 13.28 -1.21
N ARG A 56 -10.32 12.22 -1.06
CA ARG A 56 -9.70 11.81 0.20
C ARG A 56 -8.35 12.49 0.46
N LEU A 57 -7.73 13.06 -0.58
CA LEU A 57 -6.55 13.90 -0.46
C LEU A 57 -6.91 15.37 -0.69
N ASN A 58 -6.64 16.21 0.31
CA ASN A 58 -6.78 17.66 0.19
C ASN A 58 -5.40 18.33 0.07
N ILE A 59 -5.15 18.98 -1.06
CA ILE A 59 -3.90 19.67 -1.36
C ILE A 59 -3.92 21.06 -0.73
N LYS A 60 -3.04 21.29 0.25
CA LYS A 60 -2.95 22.54 1.02
C LYS A 60 -1.76 23.41 0.63
N ARG A 61 -0.78 22.83 -0.07
CA ARG A 61 0.47 23.50 -0.45
C ARG A 61 0.91 23.05 -1.84
N ASP A 62 1.58 23.92 -2.58
CA ASP A 62 2.02 23.62 -3.95
C ASP A 62 3.11 22.56 -4.01
N GLU A 63 3.93 22.40 -2.96
CA GLU A 63 4.93 21.32 -2.89
C GLU A 63 4.31 19.93 -2.96
N GLN A 64 3.04 19.78 -2.55
CA GLN A 64 2.33 18.49 -2.60
C GLN A 64 1.94 18.09 -4.03
N LYS A 65 2.03 19.01 -5.00
CA LYS A 65 1.81 18.74 -6.43
C LYS A 65 3.12 18.44 -7.16
N MET A 66 4.27 18.56 -6.49
CA MET A 66 5.57 18.41 -7.13
C MET A 66 5.88 16.93 -7.39
N PRO A 67 6.59 16.59 -8.50
CA PRO A 67 6.89 15.21 -8.86
C PRO A 67 7.55 14.40 -7.73
N GLY A 68 8.47 15.02 -6.99
CA GLY A 68 9.15 14.38 -5.87
C GLY A 68 8.25 14.13 -4.66
N TYR A 69 7.12 14.82 -4.52
CA TYR A 69 6.11 14.50 -3.51
C TYR A 69 5.25 13.34 -3.99
N ILE A 70 4.73 13.42 -5.22
CA ILE A 70 3.89 12.39 -5.83
C ILE A 70 4.60 11.02 -5.80
N ALA A 71 5.89 10.98 -6.17
CA ALA A 71 6.66 9.73 -6.25
C ALA A 71 6.86 9.00 -4.91
N ARG A 72 6.84 9.73 -3.79
CA ARG A 72 7.02 9.16 -2.43
C ARG A 72 5.73 9.16 -1.61
N PHE A 73 4.63 9.55 -2.22
CA PHE A 73 3.37 9.71 -1.52
C PHE A 73 2.85 8.34 -1.07
N SER A 74 2.51 8.24 0.21
CA SER A 74 1.81 7.10 0.80
C SER A 74 0.65 7.63 1.64
N SER A 75 -0.33 6.77 1.91
CA SER A 75 -1.48 7.15 2.71
C SER A 75 -1.99 6.02 3.58
N ALA A 76 -2.34 6.34 4.82
CA ALA A 76 -3.06 5.45 5.72
C ALA A 76 -4.51 5.17 5.27
N HIS A 77 -5.01 5.85 4.23
CA HIS A 77 -6.31 5.56 3.63
C HIS A 77 -6.32 4.30 2.75
N GLN A 78 -5.16 3.72 2.45
CA GLN A 78 -5.05 2.43 1.80
C GLN A 78 -5.37 1.33 2.81
N ASP A 79 -6.17 0.33 2.41
CA ASP A 79 -6.36 -0.86 3.23
C ASP A 79 -5.01 -1.59 3.36
N HIS A 80 -4.62 -1.90 4.59
CA HIS A 80 -3.37 -2.59 4.87
C HIS A 80 -3.51 -3.48 6.10
N TYR A 81 -2.76 -4.58 6.09
CA TYR A 81 -2.74 -5.57 7.17
C TYR A 81 -1.30 -5.78 7.60
N HIS A 82 -1.08 -5.63 8.90
CA HIS A 82 0.21 -5.89 9.55
C HIS A 82 0.26 -7.37 9.97
N TYR A 83 1.38 -8.01 9.66
CA TYR A 83 1.72 -9.35 10.12
C TYR A 83 2.99 -9.19 10.94
N ASP A 84 2.79 -8.71 12.16
CA ASP A 84 3.84 -8.61 13.17
C ASP A 84 3.68 -9.80 14.15
N ASP A 85 4.73 -10.14 14.89
CA ASP A 85 4.55 -11.11 15.98
C ASP A 85 3.53 -10.56 16.99
N PRO A 86 2.69 -11.41 17.61
CA PRO A 86 1.90 -11.01 18.75
C PRO A 86 2.84 -10.69 19.92
N GLU A 87 3.25 -9.41 19.94
CA GLU A 87 3.89 -8.64 21.01
C GLU A 87 5.36 -8.92 21.36
N ASP A 88 6.01 -7.85 21.84
CA ASP A 88 7.03 -7.90 22.89
C ASP A 88 6.49 -8.60 24.15
#